data_AF-A0A927PCB9-F1
#
_entry.id   AF-A0A927PCB9-F1
#
_cell.length_a   1.000
_cell.length_b   1.000
_cell.length_c   1.000
_cell.angle_alpha   90.00
_cell.angle_beta   90.00
_cell.angle_gamma   90.00
#
_symmetry.space_group_name_H-M   'P 1'
#
loop_
_entity.id
_entity.type
_entity.pdbx_description
1 polymer ?
#
loop_
_entity_poly.entity_id
_entity_poly.type
_entity_poly.pdbx_seq_one_letter_code
_entity_poly.pdbx_strand_id
1 'polypeptide(L)'
;MNTKALYNITYGLYMLAARENGRDNACIINTAIQVANDPTRLSIAVIQKNHTHDMIMNTGEFTLSALTTDAPFDLFKRFGMQSGRNVDKFDGFEDVARAENGCFYLTKYANSRLSGKVVDKMDLGSHTLFIAELTEAEVIGSALSCTYGYYQSDIKPKPAQPAKKGWVCSVCGYVYEGDEVPDDFLCPLCSHGKKDFVPANAAPAVPAATAAPAATGSKKWRCTVCGEIVEGDTPPEKCPLCKQPAEKFVEVVTGEGMVWACEHEVGIAKGVDARIAEGLRANFEGECSEVGMYLAMARVAHREGYPQIGQYWEKAAYEEAEHAAKFAELLGEVVTPSTKKNLEMRVEAENGATAGKFELAKLAKELGLDAIHDTVHEMAKDEARHGKAFEGLLKRYFSE
;
A
#
# COMPACT_ATOMS: atom_id res chain seq x y z
N MET A 1 -5.65 -21.56 -6.75
CA MET A 1 -5.71 -20.13 -7.11
C MET A 1 -5.74 -20.00 -8.62
N ASN A 2 -6.72 -19.28 -9.19
CA ASN A 2 -6.76 -19.03 -10.65
C ASN A 2 -5.89 -17.81 -10.99
N THR A 3 -4.65 -18.05 -11.41
CA THR A 3 -3.67 -16.99 -11.72
C THR A 3 -4.06 -16.15 -12.95
N LYS A 4 -5.01 -16.60 -13.78
CA LYS A 4 -5.47 -15.83 -14.94
C LYS A 4 -6.14 -14.51 -14.54
N ALA A 5 -6.68 -14.43 -13.33
CA ALA A 5 -7.27 -13.19 -12.81
C ALA A 5 -6.26 -12.02 -12.79
N LEU A 6 -4.96 -12.30 -12.64
CA LEU A 6 -3.90 -11.28 -12.65
C LEU A 6 -3.77 -10.55 -13.99
N TYR A 7 -4.18 -11.17 -15.11
CA TYR A 7 -4.14 -10.55 -16.44
C TYR A 7 -5.20 -9.45 -16.61
N ASN A 8 -6.18 -9.35 -15.71
CA ASN A 8 -7.18 -8.28 -15.73
C ASN A 8 -6.72 -7.01 -15.02
N ILE A 9 -5.54 -7.02 -14.38
CA ILE A 9 -4.97 -5.82 -13.77
C ILE A 9 -4.34 -4.97 -14.88
N THR A 10 -4.73 -3.71 -14.94
CA THR A 10 -4.22 -2.76 -15.93
C THR A 10 -2.89 -2.18 -15.47
N TYR A 11 -1.95 -2.08 -16.42
CA TYR A 11 -0.65 -1.47 -16.19
C TYR A 11 -0.30 -0.51 -17.33
N GLY A 12 0.42 0.55 -17.02
CA GLY A 12 1.18 1.31 -18.01
C GLY A 12 2.45 0.56 -18.43
N LEU A 13 3.23 1.16 -19.32
CA LEU A 13 4.57 0.71 -19.67
C LEU A 13 5.54 1.87 -19.58
N TYR A 14 6.70 1.59 -18.99
CA TYR A 14 7.68 2.60 -18.66
C TYR A 14 9.09 2.11 -18.98
N MET A 15 9.95 3.01 -19.44
CA MET A 15 11.39 2.79 -19.38
C MET A 15 11.90 3.34 -18.05
N LEU A 16 12.47 2.47 -17.23
CA LEU A 16 13.13 2.80 -15.96
C LEU A 16 14.64 2.84 -16.18
N ALA A 17 15.23 4.02 -16.04
CA ALA A 17 16.67 4.24 -16.15
C ALA A 17 17.30 4.52 -14.79
N ALA A 18 18.53 4.05 -14.62
CA ALA A 18 19.38 4.32 -13.47
C ALA A 18 20.82 4.52 -13.93
N ARG A 19 21.60 5.21 -13.09
CA ARG A 19 23.02 5.49 -13.32
C ARG A 19 23.82 5.15 -12.08
N GLU A 20 24.95 4.47 -12.27
CA GLU A 20 25.88 4.14 -11.19
C GLU A 20 27.31 4.24 -11.71
N ASN A 21 28.19 4.95 -10.99
CA ASN A 21 29.63 5.04 -11.30
C ASN A 21 29.94 5.39 -12.76
N GLY A 22 29.15 6.29 -13.36
CA GLY A 22 29.31 6.72 -14.75
C GLY A 22 28.66 5.83 -15.80
N ARG A 23 28.17 4.64 -15.41
CA ARG A 23 27.47 3.69 -16.28
C ARG A 23 25.97 3.92 -16.25
N ASP A 24 25.35 3.94 -17.43
CA ASP A 24 23.91 4.06 -17.59
C ASP A 24 23.30 2.70 -17.95
N ASN A 25 22.10 2.43 -17.44
CA ASN A 25 21.33 1.29 -17.89
C ASN A 25 19.83 1.56 -17.70
N ALA A 26 19.00 0.84 -18.46
CA ALA A 26 17.56 0.92 -18.33
C ALA A 26 16.89 -0.45 -18.50
N CYS A 27 15.68 -0.59 -17.98
CA CYS A 27 14.80 -1.73 -18.24
C CYS A 27 13.36 -1.27 -18.48
N ILE A 28 12.57 -2.11 -19.16
CA ILE A 28 11.12 -1.90 -19.26
C ILE A 28 10.45 -2.45 -18.02
N ILE A 29 9.58 -1.65 -17.40
CA ILE A 29 8.70 -2.08 -16.31
C ILE A 29 7.24 -1.72 -16.66
N ASN A 30 6.31 -2.47 -16.08
CA ASN A 30 4.88 -2.15 -16.13
C ASN A 30 4.33 -1.78 -14.73
N THR A 31 4.98 -2.22 -13.66
CA THR A 31 4.59 -1.95 -12.28
C THR A 31 5.15 -0.62 -11.80
N ALA A 32 4.40 0.46 -12.08
CA ALA A 32 4.61 1.77 -11.48
C ALA A 32 3.26 2.42 -11.17
N ILE A 33 3.09 2.97 -9.97
CA ILE A 33 1.85 3.66 -9.56
C ILE A 33 2.12 4.71 -8.49
N GLN A 34 1.43 5.85 -8.55
CA GLN A 34 1.45 6.86 -7.50
C GLN A 34 0.76 6.31 -6.24
N VAL A 35 1.42 6.46 -5.09
CA VAL A 35 0.93 5.92 -3.80
C VAL A 35 0.62 7.01 -2.77
N ALA A 36 1.15 8.23 -2.95
CA ALA A 36 0.82 9.39 -2.10
C ALA A 36 0.96 10.70 -2.88
N ASN A 37 0.29 11.75 -2.41
CA ASN A 37 0.32 13.10 -2.97
C ASN A 37 0.95 14.16 -2.05
N ASP A 38 1.16 13.89 -0.76
CA ASP A 38 1.84 14.79 0.18
C ASP A 38 2.73 14.01 1.19
N PRO A 39 4.06 13.88 0.93
CA PRO A 39 4.74 14.24 -0.31
C PRO A 39 4.33 13.34 -1.48
N THR A 40 4.56 13.79 -2.72
CA THR A 40 4.24 12.98 -3.91
C THR A 40 5.16 11.77 -3.99
N ARG A 41 4.58 10.56 -3.87
CA ARG A 41 5.33 9.30 -3.88
C ARG A 41 4.87 8.37 -4.97
N LEU A 42 5.84 7.70 -5.58
CA LEU A 42 5.66 6.67 -6.57
C LEU A 42 6.16 5.34 -6.03
N SER A 43 5.44 4.25 -6.32
CA SER A 43 5.95 2.90 -6.14
C SER A 43 6.36 2.29 -7.48
N ILE A 44 7.49 1.57 -7.48
CA ILE A 44 7.92 0.73 -8.60
C ILE A 44 8.31 -0.66 -8.09
N ALA A 45 7.97 -1.71 -8.83
CA ALA A 45 8.47 -3.06 -8.55
C ALA A 45 9.46 -3.48 -9.62
N VAL A 46 10.68 -3.84 -9.20
CA VAL A 46 11.76 -4.22 -10.12
C VAL A 46 12.28 -5.59 -9.76
N ILE A 47 12.38 -6.48 -10.76
CA ILE A 47 12.90 -7.83 -10.56
C ILE A 47 14.37 -7.76 -10.12
N GLN A 48 14.72 -8.52 -9.08
CA GLN A 48 16.08 -8.50 -8.50
C GLN A 48 17.16 -8.97 -9.49
N LYS A 49 16.77 -9.72 -10.53
CA LYS A 49 17.67 -10.16 -11.59
C LYS A 49 18.10 -9.04 -12.53
N ASN A 50 17.42 -7.89 -12.58
CA ASN A 50 17.76 -6.81 -13.51
C ASN A 50 19.00 -6.04 -13.03
N HIS A 51 19.85 -5.59 -13.96
CA HIS A 51 20.98 -4.73 -13.57
C HIS A 51 20.52 -3.37 -13.06
N THR A 52 19.42 -2.84 -13.63
CA THR A 52 18.79 -1.59 -13.17
C THR A 52 18.33 -1.69 -11.72
N HIS A 53 17.89 -2.87 -11.27
CA HIS A 53 17.54 -3.08 -9.86
C HIS A 53 18.74 -2.83 -8.94
N ASP A 54 19.89 -3.44 -9.25
CA ASP A 54 21.09 -3.30 -8.43
C ASP A 54 21.57 -1.84 -8.39
N MET A 55 21.51 -1.14 -9.52
CA MET A 55 21.85 0.29 -9.59
C MET A 55 20.94 1.11 -8.67
N ILE A 56 19.62 0.90 -8.71
CA ILE A 56 18.66 1.63 -7.85
C ILE A 56 18.86 1.27 -6.38
N MET A 57 19.18 0.01 -6.07
CA MET A 57 19.49 -0.40 -4.69
C MET A 57 20.70 0.34 -4.12
N ASN A 58 21.70 0.62 -4.96
CA ASN A 58 22.95 1.23 -4.56
C ASN A 58 22.88 2.77 -4.54
N THR A 59 22.21 3.38 -5.52
CA THR A 59 22.16 4.84 -5.65
C THR A 59 20.92 5.47 -5.04
N GLY A 60 19.83 4.71 -4.94
CA GLY A 60 18.52 5.23 -4.52
C GLY A 60 17.89 6.19 -5.53
N GLU A 61 18.38 6.26 -6.77
CA GLU A 61 17.92 7.22 -7.77
C GLU A 61 17.52 6.53 -9.07
N PHE A 62 16.45 7.02 -9.69
CA PHE A 62 16.00 6.58 -11.01
C PHE A 62 15.23 7.67 -11.75
N THR A 63 15.08 7.47 -13.07
CA THR A 63 14.14 8.23 -13.90
C THR A 63 13.26 7.29 -14.72
N LEU A 64 11.96 7.57 -14.72
CA LEU A 64 10.96 6.88 -15.53
C LEU A 64 10.58 7.72 -16.74
N SER A 65 10.46 7.07 -17.89
CA SER A 65 9.81 7.61 -19.08
C SER A 65 8.53 6.82 -19.35
N ALA A 66 7.37 7.47 -19.31
CA ALA A 66 6.10 6.83 -19.60
C ALA A 66 5.95 6.64 -21.12
N LEU A 67 6.00 5.38 -21.56
CA LEU A 67 6.05 5.04 -22.98
C LEU A 67 4.72 5.35 -23.66
N THR A 68 4.76 5.67 -24.95
CA THR A 68 3.59 6.03 -25.74
C THR A 68 3.21 4.94 -26.74
N THR A 69 1.99 4.99 -27.28
CA THR A 69 1.46 3.97 -28.20
C THR A 69 2.21 3.88 -29.53
N ASP A 70 2.98 4.90 -29.90
CA ASP A 70 3.84 4.95 -31.09
C ASP A 70 5.25 4.36 -30.86
N ALA A 71 5.55 3.88 -29.64
CA ALA A 71 6.83 3.23 -29.33
C ALA A 71 7.04 1.97 -30.19
N PRO A 72 8.13 1.88 -30.97
CA PRO A 72 8.38 0.73 -31.84
C PRO A 72 8.80 -0.49 -31.01
N PHE A 73 8.53 -1.70 -31.52
CA PHE A 73 8.93 -2.95 -30.86
C PHE A 73 10.43 -3.04 -30.58
N ASP A 74 11.28 -2.42 -31.42
CA ASP A 74 12.72 -2.38 -31.24
C ASP A 74 13.16 -1.65 -29.95
N LEU A 75 12.37 -0.68 -29.47
CA LEU A 75 12.60 -0.03 -28.17
C LEU A 75 12.49 -1.08 -27.04
N PHE A 76 11.43 -1.89 -27.07
CA PHE A 76 11.21 -2.96 -26.08
C PHE A 76 12.25 -4.07 -26.20
N LYS A 77 12.69 -4.39 -27.40
CA LYS A 77 13.78 -5.35 -27.63
C LYS A 77 15.10 -4.85 -27.04
N ARG A 78 15.42 -3.57 -27.24
CA ARG A 78 16.65 -2.94 -26.71
C ARG A 78 16.64 -2.87 -25.19
N PHE A 79 15.59 -2.32 -24.59
CA PHE A 79 15.57 -2.05 -23.14
C PHE A 79 14.98 -3.20 -22.30
N GLY A 80 14.09 -4.02 -22.85
CA GLY A 80 13.37 -5.07 -22.13
C GLY A 80 13.87 -6.51 -22.35
N MET A 81 14.60 -6.80 -23.43
CA MET A 81 15.00 -8.17 -23.79
C MET A 81 16.51 -8.42 -23.74
N GLN A 82 17.27 -7.48 -23.17
CA GLN A 82 18.73 -7.55 -23.05
C GLN A 82 19.16 -7.27 -21.61
N SER A 83 20.24 -7.92 -21.17
CA SER A 83 20.84 -7.67 -19.86
C SER A 83 21.84 -6.53 -19.95
N GLY A 84 21.63 -5.48 -19.16
CA GLY A 84 22.53 -4.33 -19.07
C GLY A 84 23.91 -4.67 -18.51
N ARG A 85 24.10 -5.85 -17.90
CA ARG A 85 25.42 -6.29 -17.40
C ARG A 85 26.40 -6.53 -18.54
N ASN A 86 25.91 -7.01 -19.68
CA ASN A 86 26.72 -7.47 -20.81
C ASN A 86 26.61 -6.57 -22.04
N VAL A 87 25.61 -5.69 -22.07
CA VAL A 87 25.32 -4.83 -23.23
C VAL A 87 25.11 -3.40 -22.77
N ASP A 88 25.79 -2.46 -23.42
CA ASP A 88 25.45 -1.04 -23.33
C ASP A 88 24.21 -0.78 -24.18
N LYS A 89 23.08 -0.51 -23.51
CA LYS A 89 21.79 -0.31 -24.19
C LYS A 89 21.66 1.08 -24.81
N PHE A 90 22.46 2.04 -24.33
CA PHE A 90 22.45 3.42 -24.81
C PHE A 90 23.48 3.66 -25.91
N ASP A 91 24.37 2.71 -26.17
CA ASP A 91 25.29 2.79 -27.32
C ASP A 91 24.51 2.97 -28.64
N GLY A 92 24.88 4.03 -29.37
CA GLY A 92 24.21 4.46 -30.60
C GLY A 92 22.71 4.81 -30.45
N PHE A 93 22.21 5.12 -29.24
CA PHE A 93 20.83 5.54 -29.01
C PHE A 93 20.74 7.05 -28.79
N GLU A 94 20.11 7.77 -29.73
CA GLU A 94 20.11 9.24 -29.75
C GLU A 94 18.85 9.88 -29.12
N ASP A 95 17.74 9.13 -29.04
CA ASP A 95 16.44 9.62 -28.53
C ASP A 95 16.41 9.69 -26.98
N VAL A 96 17.47 10.23 -26.36
CA VAL A 96 17.64 10.37 -24.91
C VAL A 96 18.23 11.71 -24.51
N ALA A 97 17.87 12.15 -23.30
CA ALA A 97 18.50 13.27 -22.61
C ALA A 97 18.64 12.95 -21.11
N ARG A 98 19.35 13.79 -20.34
CA ARG A 98 19.57 13.59 -18.90
C ARG A 98 18.62 14.44 -18.06
N ALA A 99 18.08 13.82 -17.01
CA ALA A 99 17.37 14.51 -15.94
C ALA A 99 18.34 15.15 -14.94
N GLU A 100 17.83 15.90 -13.96
CA GLU A 100 18.68 16.59 -12.99
C GLU A 100 19.46 15.61 -12.10
N ASN A 101 18.88 14.44 -11.81
CA ASN A 101 19.57 13.33 -11.14
C ASN A 101 20.61 12.60 -12.02
N GLY A 102 20.84 13.09 -13.24
CA GLY A 102 21.79 12.52 -14.18
C GLY A 102 21.34 11.21 -14.84
N CYS A 103 20.18 10.64 -14.53
CA CYS A 103 19.66 9.46 -15.22
C CYS A 103 19.11 9.83 -16.60
N PHE A 104 19.14 8.88 -17.54
CA PHE A 104 18.56 9.09 -18.87
C PHE A 104 17.02 9.02 -18.85
N TYR A 105 16.40 9.79 -19.73
CA TYR A 105 15.00 9.66 -20.09
C TYR A 105 14.85 9.71 -21.61
N LEU A 106 13.75 9.18 -22.12
CA LEU A 106 13.45 9.22 -23.56
C LEU A 106 12.92 10.59 -23.97
N THR A 107 13.51 11.18 -25.02
CA THR A 107 12.99 12.41 -25.65
C THR A 107 11.93 12.12 -26.71
N LYS A 108 11.84 10.85 -27.15
CA LYS A 108 10.87 10.35 -28.12
C LYS A 108 10.21 9.08 -27.61
N TYR A 109 8.98 8.81 -28.01
CA TYR A 109 8.21 7.64 -27.56
C TYR A 109 7.88 7.65 -26.06
N ALA A 110 7.93 8.82 -25.44
CA ALA A 110 7.50 9.05 -24.07
C ALA A 110 6.69 10.34 -23.97
N ASN A 111 5.65 10.35 -23.14
CA ASN A 111 4.81 11.54 -22.92
C ASN A 111 5.12 12.25 -21.60
N SER A 112 5.80 11.60 -20.68
CA SER A 112 6.18 12.18 -19.40
C SER A 112 7.46 11.55 -18.85
N ARG A 113 8.14 12.33 -18.01
CA ARG A 113 9.33 11.95 -17.27
C ARG A 113 9.12 12.19 -15.78
N LEU A 114 9.52 11.22 -14.96
CA LEU A 114 9.42 11.27 -13.51
C LEU A 114 10.77 10.85 -12.91
N SER A 115 11.44 11.74 -12.18
CA SER A 115 12.67 11.42 -11.44
C SER A 115 12.32 11.13 -9.99
N GLY A 116 12.86 10.05 -9.43
CA GLY A 116 12.53 9.58 -8.08
C GLY A 116 13.76 9.32 -7.24
N LYS A 117 13.65 9.62 -5.94
CA LYS A 117 14.60 9.24 -4.89
C LYS A 117 13.95 8.25 -3.92
N VAL A 118 14.54 7.07 -3.80
CA VAL A 118 14.05 5.99 -2.95
C VAL A 118 14.07 6.43 -1.48
N VAL A 119 12.90 6.31 -0.83
CA VAL A 119 12.71 6.60 0.60
C VAL A 119 12.43 5.33 1.40
N ASP A 120 11.93 4.28 0.77
CA ASP A 120 11.67 2.99 1.41
C ASP A 120 11.75 1.84 0.39
N LYS A 121 11.97 0.62 0.88
CA LYS A 121 12.04 -0.59 0.05
C LYS A 121 11.55 -1.83 0.80
N MET A 122 10.89 -2.72 0.05
CA MET A 122 10.38 -3.98 0.56
C MET A 122 10.76 -5.13 -0.37
N ASP A 123 11.32 -6.20 0.20
CA ASP A 123 11.60 -7.44 -0.53
C ASP A 123 10.30 -8.25 -0.72
N LEU A 124 9.97 -8.55 -1.98
CA LEU A 124 8.82 -9.35 -2.40
C LEU A 124 9.25 -10.74 -2.91
N GLY A 125 10.46 -11.18 -2.58
CA GLY A 125 11.09 -12.43 -2.99
C GLY A 125 11.73 -12.34 -4.37
N SER A 126 10.94 -12.22 -5.43
CA SER A 126 11.49 -12.12 -6.81
C SER A 126 11.75 -10.68 -7.27
N HIS A 127 11.08 -9.74 -6.62
CA HIS A 127 11.13 -8.31 -6.93
C HIS A 127 11.41 -7.53 -5.64
N THR A 128 11.96 -6.34 -5.80
CA THR A 128 11.97 -5.33 -4.74
C THR A 128 10.94 -4.27 -5.11
N LEU A 129 10.07 -3.93 -4.16
CA LEU A 129 9.20 -2.77 -4.24
C LEU A 129 9.97 -1.58 -3.69
N PHE A 130 10.13 -0.53 -4.50
CA PHE A 130 10.70 0.74 -4.06
C PHE A 130 9.59 1.76 -3.92
N ILE A 131 9.58 2.48 -2.81
CA ILE A 131 8.81 3.72 -2.63
C ILE A 131 9.78 4.88 -2.78
N ALA A 132 9.46 5.79 -3.69
CA ALA A 132 10.29 6.95 -3.98
C ALA A 132 9.49 8.25 -3.92
N GLU A 133 10.12 9.28 -3.38
CA GLU A 133 9.65 10.66 -3.49
C GLU A 133 10.04 11.21 -4.88
N LEU A 134 9.10 11.85 -5.57
CA LEU A 134 9.40 12.45 -6.87
C LEU A 134 10.15 13.77 -6.70
N THR A 135 11.32 13.87 -7.32
CA THR A 135 12.14 15.09 -7.36
C THR A 135 11.85 15.93 -8.61
N GLU A 136 11.44 15.28 -9.71
CA GLU A 136 11.01 15.94 -10.94
C GLU A 136 9.79 15.22 -11.53
N ALA A 137 8.88 15.98 -12.15
CA ALA A 137 7.79 15.46 -12.96
C ALA A 137 7.50 16.42 -14.12
N GLU A 138 7.60 15.95 -15.35
CA GLU A 138 7.46 16.79 -16.55
C GLU A 138 6.68 16.08 -17.65
N VAL A 139 5.85 16.84 -18.36
CA VAL A 139 5.15 16.39 -19.57
C VAL A 139 6.04 16.69 -20.78
N ILE A 140 6.42 15.65 -21.52
CA ILE A 140 7.31 15.74 -22.70
C ILE A 140 6.51 15.70 -24.01
N GLY A 141 5.31 15.11 -23.99
CA GLY A 141 4.49 14.97 -25.20
C GLY A 141 3.02 14.71 -24.88
N SER A 142 2.19 14.74 -25.92
CA SER A 142 0.73 14.55 -25.83
C SER A 142 0.26 13.19 -26.33
N ALA A 143 1.16 12.35 -26.86
CA ALA A 143 0.81 11.01 -27.32
C ALA A 143 0.30 10.14 -26.17
N LEU A 144 -0.64 9.25 -26.48
CA LEU A 144 -1.28 8.40 -25.48
C LEU A 144 -0.27 7.42 -24.86
N SER A 145 -0.38 7.21 -23.55
CA SER A 145 0.45 6.23 -22.84
C SER A 145 0.19 4.82 -23.35
N CYS A 146 1.26 4.05 -23.54
CA CYS A 146 1.21 2.63 -23.85
C CYS A 146 0.77 1.87 -22.60
N THR A 147 -0.34 1.13 -22.69
CA THR A 147 -0.72 0.16 -21.66
C THR A 147 -0.10 -1.19 -21.96
N TYR A 148 0.06 -2.02 -20.94
CA TYR A 148 0.53 -3.40 -21.13
C TYR A 148 -0.44 -4.21 -22.02
N GLY A 149 -1.74 -3.94 -21.94
CA GLY A 149 -2.74 -4.51 -22.84
C GLY A 149 -2.47 -4.13 -24.29
N TYR A 150 -2.28 -2.84 -24.57
CA TYR A 150 -1.99 -2.32 -25.91
C TYR A 150 -0.68 -2.90 -26.47
N TYR A 151 0.37 -3.00 -25.65
CA TYR A 151 1.62 -3.63 -26.06
C TYR A 151 1.42 -5.08 -26.51
N GLN A 152 0.63 -5.88 -25.78
CA GLN A 152 0.36 -7.28 -26.15
C GLN A 152 -0.48 -7.41 -27.42
N SER A 153 -1.40 -6.48 -27.68
CA SER A 153 -2.32 -6.54 -28.82
C SER A 153 -1.75 -5.96 -30.11
N ASP A 154 -1.01 -4.86 -30.02
CA ASP A 154 -0.69 -3.99 -31.16
C ASP A 154 0.82 -3.83 -31.43
N ILE A 155 1.67 -3.89 -30.40
CA ILE A 155 3.12 -3.65 -30.55
C ILE A 155 3.92 -4.95 -30.63
N LYS A 156 3.62 -5.91 -29.75
CA LYS A 156 4.36 -7.17 -29.67
C LYS A 156 4.02 -8.04 -30.87
N PRO A 157 5.03 -8.52 -31.64
CA PRO A 157 4.79 -9.45 -32.74
C PRO A 157 4.06 -10.69 -32.24
N LYS A 158 2.89 -10.97 -32.82
CA LYS A 158 2.13 -12.18 -32.51
C LYS A 158 2.84 -13.38 -33.17
N PRO A 159 3.18 -14.44 -32.42
CA PRO A 159 3.59 -15.68 -33.05
C PRO A 159 2.45 -16.16 -33.95
N ALA A 160 2.76 -16.62 -35.16
CA ALA A 160 1.77 -17.16 -36.07
C ALA A 160 1.07 -18.36 -35.39
N GLN A 161 -0.15 -18.15 -34.89
CA GLN A 161 -0.98 -19.21 -34.35
C GLN A 161 -2.02 -19.61 -35.40
N PRO A 162 -2.24 -20.91 -35.62
CA PRO A 162 -3.37 -21.37 -36.42
C PRO A 162 -4.67 -20.97 -35.71
N ALA A 163 -5.60 -20.38 -36.46
CA ALA A 163 -6.87 -19.88 -35.95
C ALA A 163 -7.68 -21.00 -35.28
N LYS A 164 -8.01 -20.86 -33.99
CA LYS A 164 -9.01 -21.70 -33.33
C LYS A 164 -10.39 -21.06 -33.49
N LYS A 165 -11.34 -21.81 -34.05
CA LYS A 165 -12.76 -21.44 -34.19
C LYS A 165 -13.54 -21.91 -32.96
N GLY A 166 -14.50 -21.11 -32.50
CA GLY A 166 -15.35 -21.45 -31.36
C GLY A 166 -16.57 -20.54 -31.23
N TRP A 167 -17.56 -21.02 -30.47
CA TRP A 167 -18.88 -20.42 -30.31
C TRP A 167 -19.18 -20.20 -28.82
N VAL A 168 -19.92 -19.15 -28.49
CA VAL A 168 -20.25 -18.74 -27.11
C VAL A 168 -21.77 -18.68 -26.95
N CYS A 169 -22.31 -19.30 -25.91
CA CYS A 169 -23.72 -19.20 -25.58
C CYS A 169 -24.07 -17.77 -25.14
N SER A 170 -24.96 -17.09 -25.86
CA SER A 170 -25.39 -15.70 -25.59
C SER A 170 -26.21 -15.57 -24.30
N VAL A 171 -26.74 -16.67 -23.77
CA VAL A 171 -27.57 -16.69 -22.55
C VAL A 171 -26.73 -16.78 -21.28
N CYS A 172 -25.67 -17.61 -21.28
CA CYS A 172 -24.91 -17.93 -20.06
C CYS A 172 -23.37 -17.84 -20.20
N GLY A 173 -22.85 -17.65 -21.41
CA GLY A 173 -21.42 -17.52 -21.66
C GLY A 173 -20.63 -18.84 -21.81
N TYR A 174 -21.28 -20.01 -21.85
CA TYR A 174 -20.60 -21.28 -22.11
C TYR A 174 -19.90 -21.29 -23.48
N VAL A 175 -18.64 -21.74 -23.54
CA VAL A 175 -17.84 -21.78 -24.78
C VAL A 175 -17.80 -23.19 -25.35
N TYR A 176 -18.21 -23.34 -26.59
CA TYR A 176 -18.09 -24.55 -27.39
C TYR A 176 -16.90 -24.42 -28.35
N GLU A 177 -15.92 -25.32 -28.22
CA GLU A 177 -14.76 -25.39 -29.10
C GLU A 177 -15.04 -26.34 -30.26
N GLY A 178 -15.21 -25.80 -31.47
CA GLY A 178 -15.50 -26.56 -32.68
C GLY A 178 -15.82 -25.65 -33.87
N ASP A 179 -15.75 -26.20 -35.09
CA ASP A 179 -16.07 -25.46 -36.32
C ASP A 179 -17.55 -24.99 -36.34
N GLU A 180 -18.47 -25.85 -35.89
CA GLU A 180 -19.91 -25.59 -35.85
C GLU A 180 -20.54 -26.29 -34.63
N VAL A 181 -21.54 -25.65 -34.02
CA VAL A 181 -22.35 -26.24 -32.94
C VAL A 181 -23.36 -27.23 -33.55
N PRO A 182 -23.42 -28.50 -33.10
CA PRO A 182 -24.40 -29.48 -33.57
C PRO A 182 -25.85 -29.03 -33.30
N ASP A 183 -26.78 -29.43 -34.16
CA ASP A 183 -28.19 -29.00 -34.05
C ASP A 183 -28.91 -29.52 -32.79
N ASP A 184 -28.44 -30.65 -32.26
CA ASP A 184 -28.91 -31.31 -31.04
C ASP A 184 -28.11 -30.91 -29.79
N PHE A 185 -27.10 -30.05 -29.93
CA PHE A 185 -26.27 -29.63 -28.82
C PHE A 185 -27.04 -28.68 -27.89
N LEU A 186 -27.21 -29.11 -26.64
CA LEU A 186 -27.73 -28.29 -25.56
C LEU A 186 -26.56 -27.78 -24.71
N CYS A 187 -26.57 -26.47 -24.45
CA CYS A 187 -25.63 -25.86 -23.53
C CYS A 187 -25.67 -26.60 -22.18
N PRO A 188 -24.55 -27.12 -21.67
CA PRO A 188 -24.56 -27.90 -20.42
C PRO A 188 -24.85 -27.04 -19.18
N LEU A 189 -24.81 -25.71 -19.28
CA LEU A 189 -25.08 -24.80 -18.17
C LEU A 189 -26.53 -24.28 -18.12
N CYS A 190 -27.16 -24.03 -19.26
CA CYS A 190 -28.52 -23.46 -19.30
C CYS A 190 -29.51 -24.27 -20.14
N SER A 191 -29.07 -25.36 -20.77
CA SER A 191 -29.90 -26.24 -21.61
C SER A 191 -30.53 -25.57 -22.84
N HIS A 192 -30.01 -24.40 -23.23
CA HIS A 192 -30.40 -23.74 -24.48
C HIS A 192 -29.68 -24.37 -25.69
N GLY A 193 -30.37 -24.46 -26.82
CA GLY A 193 -29.86 -25.10 -28.03
C GLY A 193 -29.00 -24.20 -28.91
N LYS A 194 -28.54 -24.74 -30.05
CA LYS A 194 -27.67 -24.08 -31.06
C LYS A 194 -28.00 -22.62 -31.38
N LYS A 195 -29.29 -22.25 -31.46
CA LYS A 195 -29.75 -20.89 -31.78
C LYS A 195 -29.20 -19.81 -30.83
N ASP A 196 -28.86 -20.21 -29.61
CA ASP A 196 -28.40 -19.33 -28.55
C ASP A 196 -26.85 -19.32 -28.47
N PHE A 197 -26.14 -19.83 -29.49
CA PHE A 197 -24.69 -19.76 -29.61
C PHE A 197 -24.28 -18.77 -30.72
N VAL A 198 -23.41 -17.82 -30.37
CA VAL A 198 -22.85 -16.80 -31.27
C VAL A 198 -21.34 -17.01 -31.47
N PRO A 199 -20.74 -16.61 -32.60
CA PRO A 199 -19.29 -16.68 -32.78
C PRO A 199 -18.59 -15.87 -31.69
N ALA A 200 -17.48 -16.39 -31.14
CA ALA A 200 -16.78 -15.83 -29.97
C ALA A 200 -16.23 -14.39 -30.14
N ASN A 201 -16.44 -13.75 -31.30
CA ASN A 201 -15.98 -12.40 -31.62
C ASN A 201 -17.10 -11.32 -31.62
N ALA A 202 -18.32 -11.62 -31.13
CA ALA A 202 -19.41 -10.64 -31.05
C ALA A 202 -19.88 -10.46 -29.59
N ALA A 203 -19.48 -9.36 -28.96
CA ALA A 203 -19.92 -8.99 -27.62
C ALA A 203 -21.25 -8.20 -27.65
N PRO A 204 -22.22 -8.47 -26.76
CA PRO A 204 -23.33 -7.56 -26.50
C PRO A 204 -23.12 -6.73 -25.21
N ALA A 205 -23.61 -5.49 -25.25
CA ALA A 205 -23.58 -4.50 -24.17
C ALA A 205 -24.73 -4.70 -23.16
N VAL A 206 -24.48 -4.35 -21.89
CA VAL A 206 -25.48 -4.32 -20.80
C VAL A 206 -25.91 -2.86 -20.52
N PRO A 207 -27.21 -2.54 -20.39
CA PRO A 207 -27.69 -1.18 -20.18
C PRO A 207 -27.57 -0.69 -18.73
N ALA A 208 -27.37 0.62 -18.59
CA ALA A 208 -27.19 1.35 -17.34
C ALA A 208 -28.49 1.53 -16.53
N ALA A 209 -28.39 1.45 -15.21
CA ALA A 209 -29.47 1.74 -14.26
C ALA A 209 -29.69 3.26 -14.10
N THR A 210 -30.95 3.67 -14.15
CA THR A 210 -31.41 5.07 -14.04
C THR A 210 -31.54 5.54 -12.59
N ALA A 211 -31.13 6.79 -12.34
CA ALA A 211 -31.24 7.49 -11.06
C ALA A 211 -32.68 7.95 -10.75
N ALA A 212 -33.04 7.98 -9.46
CA ALA A 212 -34.30 8.49 -8.93
C ALA A 212 -34.10 9.87 -8.26
N PRO A 213 -35.14 10.74 -8.24
CA PRO A 213 -35.01 12.17 -7.98
C PRO A 213 -35.10 12.58 -6.51
N ALA A 214 -34.64 13.81 -6.23
CA ALA A 214 -34.68 14.49 -4.95
C ALA A 214 -36.03 15.15 -4.65
N ALA A 215 -36.43 15.19 -3.37
CA ALA A 215 -37.50 16.05 -2.82
C ALA A 215 -37.25 16.26 -1.31
N THR A 216 -36.88 17.47 -0.88
CA THR A 216 -37.67 18.49 -0.15
C THR A 216 -37.97 18.18 1.32
N GLY A 217 -37.57 19.11 2.20
CA GLY A 217 -37.35 18.91 3.64
C GLY A 217 -38.56 18.48 4.48
N SER A 218 -38.26 17.57 5.41
CA SER A 218 -39.12 17.10 6.50
C SER A 218 -38.23 16.66 7.69
N LYS A 219 -38.85 16.38 8.84
CA LYS A 219 -38.19 16.08 10.13
C LYS A 219 -37.16 14.96 10.04
N LYS A 220 -36.17 14.95 10.92
CA LYS A 220 -35.10 13.92 10.95
C LYS A 220 -35.38 12.89 12.03
N TRP A 221 -35.34 11.61 11.67
CA TRP A 221 -35.52 10.48 12.57
C TRP A 221 -34.25 9.63 12.60
N ARG A 222 -33.65 9.43 13.77
CA ARG A 222 -32.44 8.61 13.95
C ARG A 222 -32.81 7.23 14.47
N CYS A 223 -32.32 6.19 13.81
CA CYS A 223 -32.42 4.82 14.32
C CYS A 223 -31.48 4.64 15.53
N THR A 224 -32.02 4.26 16.69
CA THR A 224 -31.26 4.01 17.93
C THR A 224 -30.34 2.78 17.86
N VAL A 225 -30.52 1.91 16.86
CA VAL A 225 -29.74 0.67 16.72
C VAL A 225 -28.55 0.84 15.79
N CYS A 226 -28.71 1.54 14.66
CA CYS A 226 -27.67 1.67 13.64
C CYS A 226 -27.25 3.11 13.32
N GLY A 227 -27.91 4.11 13.92
CA GLY A 227 -27.58 5.51 13.71
C GLY A 227 -28.14 6.14 12.44
N GLU A 228 -28.72 5.37 11.51
CA GLU A 228 -29.25 5.87 10.24
C GLU A 228 -30.29 7.00 10.46
N ILE A 229 -30.10 8.12 9.76
CA ILE A 229 -30.99 9.28 9.83
C ILE A 229 -31.86 9.31 8.57
N VAL A 230 -33.17 9.26 8.78
CA VAL A 230 -34.15 9.33 7.70
C VAL A 230 -34.92 10.65 7.80
N GLU A 231 -35.06 11.34 6.67
CA GLU A 231 -35.88 12.54 6.56
C GLU A 231 -37.32 12.14 6.19
N GLY A 232 -38.29 12.57 7.01
CA GLY A 232 -39.71 12.26 6.83
C GLY A 232 -40.58 12.91 7.90
N ASP A 233 -41.85 13.19 7.59
CA ASP A 233 -42.79 13.74 8.59
C ASP A 233 -43.10 12.76 9.74
N THR A 234 -42.96 11.46 9.48
CA THR A 234 -43.14 10.36 10.43
C THR A 234 -41.96 9.37 10.33
N PRO A 235 -41.64 8.62 11.41
CA PRO A 235 -40.58 7.62 11.35
C PRO A 235 -40.99 6.49 10.40
N PRO A 236 -40.05 5.92 9.61
CA PRO A 236 -40.35 4.83 8.70
C PRO A 236 -40.78 3.57 9.48
N GLU A 237 -41.71 2.79 8.91
CA GLU A 237 -42.17 1.53 9.52
C GLU A 237 -41.02 0.55 9.82
N LYS A 238 -39.98 0.58 8.98
CA LYS A 238 -38.74 -0.18 9.16
C LYS A 238 -37.54 0.66 8.76
N CYS A 239 -36.45 0.52 9.49
CA CYS A 239 -35.18 1.13 9.12
C CYS A 239 -34.71 0.61 7.75
N PRO A 240 -34.36 1.48 6.79
CA PRO A 240 -33.88 1.06 5.47
C PRO A 240 -32.56 0.29 5.53
N LEU A 241 -31.76 0.53 6.58
CA LEU A 241 -30.46 -0.11 6.77
C LEU A 241 -30.57 -1.41 7.58
N CYS A 242 -31.00 -1.33 8.85
CA CYS A 242 -30.98 -2.47 9.78
C CYS A 242 -32.33 -3.20 9.93
N LYS A 243 -33.38 -2.75 9.23
CA LYS A 243 -34.73 -3.37 9.21
C LYS A 243 -35.47 -3.43 10.55
N GLN A 244 -34.94 -2.78 11.59
CA GLN A 244 -35.60 -2.65 12.90
C GLN A 244 -36.90 -1.84 12.79
N PRO A 245 -37.91 -2.12 13.64
CA PRO A 245 -39.23 -1.49 13.56
C PRO A 245 -39.18 0.00 13.95
N ALA A 246 -40.21 0.74 13.53
CA ALA A 246 -40.38 2.18 13.78
C ALA A 246 -40.18 2.61 15.24
N GLU A 247 -40.48 1.75 16.21
CA GLU A 247 -40.28 1.96 17.65
C GLU A 247 -38.84 2.26 18.03
N LYS A 248 -37.87 1.94 17.17
CA LYS A 248 -36.44 2.19 17.38
C LYS A 248 -35.97 3.53 16.82
N PHE A 249 -36.88 4.41 16.39
CA PHE A 249 -36.54 5.75 15.90
C PHE A 249 -36.80 6.84 16.94
N VAL A 250 -35.89 7.81 17.01
CA VAL A 250 -36.04 9.02 17.81
C VAL A 250 -35.97 10.25 16.91
N GLU A 251 -36.84 11.24 17.16
CA GLU A 251 -36.81 12.52 16.43
C GLU A 251 -35.53 13.29 16.83
N VAL A 252 -34.81 13.80 15.84
CA VAL A 252 -33.62 14.62 16.05
C VAL A 252 -34.08 16.07 16.28
N VAL A 253 -34.18 16.46 17.55
CA VAL A 253 -34.49 17.85 17.94
C VAL A 253 -33.23 18.70 17.82
N THR A 254 -33.23 19.69 16.92
CA THR A 254 -32.14 20.67 16.79
C THR A 254 -32.19 21.67 17.95
N GLY A 255 -31.25 21.57 18.90
CA GLY A 255 -31.13 22.55 19.99
C GLY A 255 -30.59 22.01 21.32
N GLU A 256 -30.56 20.70 21.51
CA GLU A 256 -29.84 20.07 22.63
C GLU A 256 -28.40 19.78 22.22
N GLY A 257 -27.43 20.11 23.09
CA GLY A 257 -26.02 19.86 22.83
C GLY A 257 -25.76 18.40 22.46
N MET A 258 -24.78 18.15 21.58
CA MET A 258 -24.40 16.79 21.20
C MET A 258 -23.83 16.07 22.43
N VAL A 259 -24.58 15.12 22.97
CA VAL A 259 -24.12 14.20 24.02
C VAL A 259 -23.84 12.84 23.37
N TRP A 260 -22.58 12.40 23.41
CA TRP A 260 -22.16 11.11 22.90
C TRP A 260 -22.32 10.05 24.00
N ALA A 261 -23.06 8.97 23.72
CA ALA A 261 -23.42 7.98 24.74
C ALA A 261 -22.24 7.10 25.23
N CYS A 262 -21.12 7.09 24.51
CA CYS A 262 -19.93 6.30 24.81
C CYS A 262 -18.68 7.08 24.40
N GLU A 263 -18.24 8.04 25.21
CA GLU A 263 -16.95 8.69 25.01
C GLU A 263 -15.82 7.76 25.49
N HIS A 264 -14.75 7.69 24.72
CA HIS A 264 -13.55 6.94 25.09
C HIS A 264 -12.75 7.78 26.10
N GLU A 265 -12.67 7.31 27.34
CA GLU A 265 -12.00 8.03 28.43
C GLU A 265 -10.66 7.38 28.79
N VAL A 266 -9.57 8.14 28.66
CA VAL A 266 -8.25 7.72 29.14
C VAL A 266 -8.21 7.78 30.66
N GLY A 267 -7.87 6.66 31.29
CA GLY A 267 -7.79 6.53 32.74
C GLY A 267 -9.11 6.16 33.41
N ILE A 268 -10.04 5.50 32.70
CA ILE A 268 -11.31 5.04 33.26
C ILE A 268 -11.13 4.07 34.45
N ALA A 269 -9.98 3.39 34.54
CA ALA A 269 -9.65 2.53 35.67
C ALA A 269 -9.14 3.29 36.91
N LYS A 270 -9.09 4.63 36.90
CA LYS A 270 -8.70 5.40 38.08
C LYS A 270 -9.73 5.22 39.20
N GLY A 271 -9.28 4.71 40.34
CA GLY A 271 -10.11 4.49 41.52
C GLY A 271 -10.90 3.17 41.54
N VAL A 272 -10.61 2.25 40.61
CA VAL A 272 -11.14 0.87 40.68
C VAL A 272 -10.45 0.07 41.80
N ASP A 273 -10.99 -1.13 42.10
CA ASP A 273 -10.39 -2.05 43.07
C ASP A 273 -8.90 -2.28 42.78
N ALA A 274 -8.06 -2.20 43.82
CA ALA A 274 -6.61 -2.26 43.69
C ALA A 274 -6.13 -3.55 43.00
N ARG A 275 -6.84 -4.68 43.17
CA ARG A 275 -6.51 -5.95 42.51
C ARG A 275 -6.78 -5.89 41.01
N ILE A 276 -7.82 -5.18 40.60
CA ILE A 276 -8.12 -4.95 39.18
C ILE A 276 -7.05 -4.04 38.59
N ALA A 277 -6.72 -2.93 39.26
CA ALA A 277 -5.67 -2.03 38.80
C ALA A 277 -4.31 -2.74 38.68
N GLU A 278 -3.93 -3.56 39.67
CA GLU A 278 -2.71 -4.37 39.64
C GLU A 278 -2.75 -5.41 38.52
N GLY A 279 -3.88 -6.09 38.32
CA GLY A 279 -4.07 -7.01 37.21
C GLY A 279 -3.89 -6.32 35.85
N LEU A 280 -4.46 -5.13 35.67
CA LEU A 280 -4.31 -4.34 34.45
C LEU A 280 -2.84 -3.93 34.22
N ARG A 281 -2.11 -3.55 35.27
CA ARG A 281 -0.66 -3.25 35.17
C ARG A 281 0.16 -4.48 34.80
N ALA A 282 -0.11 -5.61 35.44
CA ALA A 282 0.59 -6.86 35.16
C ALA A 282 0.36 -7.31 33.70
N ASN A 283 -0.86 -7.16 33.17
CA ASN A 283 -1.11 -7.42 31.76
C ASN A 283 -0.37 -6.41 30.88
N PHE A 284 -0.43 -5.10 31.16
CA PHE A 284 0.33 -4.10 30.41
C PHE A 284 1.83 -4.43 30.31
N GLU A 285 2.46 -4.79 31.43
CA GLU A 285 3.88 -5.18 31.49
C GLU A 285 4.16 -6.50 30.75
N GLY A 286 3.25 -7.48 30.87
CA GLY A 286 3.30 -8.74 30.16
C GLY A 286 3.27 -8.54 28.65
N GLU A 287 2.27 -7.83 28.14
CA GLU A 287 2.10 -7.57 26.70
C GLU A 287 3.30 -6.79 26.13
N CYS A 288 3.77 -5.76 26.86
CA CYS A 288 4.97 -5.01 26.45
C CYS A 288 6.22 -5.91 26.35
N SER A 289 6.33 -6.93 27.21
CA SER A 289 7.40 -7.92 27.16
C SER A 289 7.24 -8.87 25.97
N GLU A 290 6.01 -9.30 25.67
CA GLU A 290 5.71 -10.16 24.52
C GLU A 290 6.04 -9.49 23.19
N VAL A 291 5.75 -8.19 23.03
CA VAL A 291 6.14 -7.41 21.86
C VAL A 291 7.64 -7.55 21.57
N GLY A 292 8.48 -7.30 22.58
CA GLY A 292 9.94 -7.42 22.46
C GLY A 292 10.38 -8.85 22.16
N MET A 293 9.74 -9.84 22.79
CA MET A 293 10.03 -11.26 22.61
C MET A 293 9.71 -11.72 21.19
N TYR A 294 8.53 -11.41 20.65
CA TYR A 294 8.14 -11.79 19.29
C TYR A 294 9.02 -11.12 18.24
N LEU A 295 9.37 -9.84 18.39
CA LEU A 295 10.30 -9.17 17.47
C LEU A 295 11.70 -9.82 17.52
N ALA A 296 12.17 -10.25 18.69
CA ALA A 296 13.43 -10.98 18.80
C ALA A 296 13.35 -12.35 18.10
N MET A 297 12.26 -13.10 18.30
CA MET A 297 12.00 -14.37 17.62
C MET A 297 11.92 -14.20 16.10
N ALA A 298 11.26 -13.14 15.62
CA ALA A 298 11.19 -12.81 14.20
C ALA A 298 12.57 -12.64 13.57
N ARG A 299 13.47 -11.90 14.24
CA ARG A 299 14.86 -11.72 13.79
C ARG A 299 15.61 -13.06 13.70
N VAL A 300 15.33 -14.01 14.59
CA VAL A 300 15.90 -15.37 14.51
C VAL A 300 15.35 -16.13 13.31
N ALA A 301 14.02 -16.17 13.13
CA ALA A 301 13.39 -16.82 11.97
C ALA A 301 13.96 -16.33 10.63
N HIS A 302 14.11 -15.01 10.49
CA HIS A 302 14.64 -14.42 9.26
C HIS A 302 16.08 -14.86 8.99
N ARG A 303 16.93 -14.94 10.02
CA ARG A 303 18.31 -15.43 9.88
C ARG A 303 18.38 -16.92 9.53
N GLU A 304 17.43 -17.70 10.01
CA GLU A 304 17.31 -19.13 9.69
C GLU A 304 16.66 -19.40 8.32
N GLY A 305 16.16 -18.36 7.65
CA GLY A 305 15.52 -18.48 6.33
C GLY A 305 14.04 -18.89 6.38
N TYR A 306 13.35 -18.60 7.48
CA TYR A 306 11.90 -18.80 7.66
C TYR A 306 11.12 -17.48 7.61
N PRO A 307 11.03 -16.81 6.45
CA PRO A 307 10.44 -15.46 6.34
C PRO A 307 8.96 -15.42 6.72
N GLN A 308 8.20 -16.47 6.42
CA GLN A 308 6.77 -16.52 6.78
C GLN A 308 6.56 -16.58 8.30
N ILE A 309 7.42 -17.32 9.02
CA ILE A 309 7.33 -17.41 10.48
C ILE A 309 7.76 -16.07 11.09
N GLY A 310 8.84 -15.47 10.58
CA GLY A 310 9.29 -14.14 11.01
C GLY A 310 8.21 -13.07 10.83
N GLN A 311 7.55 -13.04 9.68
CA GLN A 311 6.43 -12.12 9.41
C GLN A 311 5.24 -12.36 10.33
N TYR A 312 4.94 -13.61 10.68
CA TYR A 312 3.85 -13.89 11.61
C TYR A 312 4.19 -13.43 13.04
N TRP A 313 5.43 -13.62 13.49
CA TRP A 313 5.88 -13.09 14.79
C TRP A 313 5.85 -11.56 14.82
N GLU A 314 6.24 -10.88 13.75
CA GLU A 314 6.07 -9.42 13.65
C GLU A 314 4.59 -9.01 13.75
N LYS A 315 3.69 -9.73 13.08
CA LYS A 315 2.24 -9.49 13.18
C LYS A 315 1.73 -9.67 14.61
N ALA A 316 2.11 -10.77 15.27
CA ALA A 316 1.74 -11.03 16.66
C ALA A 316 2.26 -9.92 17.59
N ALA A 317 3.50 -9.45 17.39
CA ALA A 317 4.03 -8.32 18.15
C ALA A 317 3.18 -7.04 18.00
N TYR A 318 2.63 -6.76 16.82
CA TYR A 318 1.71 -5.62 16.63
C TYR A 318 0.35 -5.84 17.31
N GLU A 319 -0.14 -7.08 17.37
CA GLU A 319 -1.37 -7.43 18.09
C GLU A 319 -1.18 -7.24 19.60
N GLU A 320 -0.08 -7.73 20.20
CA GLU A 320 0.19 -7.52 21.63
C GLU A 320 0.50 -6.04 21.96
N ALA A 321 1.10 -5.29 21.03
CA ALA A 321 1.28 -3.85 21.20
C ALA A 321 -0.08 -3.13 21.29
N GLU A 322 -1.11 -3.61 20.58
CA GLU A 322 -2.47 -3.09 20.67
C GLU A 322 -3.13 -3.43 22.01
N HIS A 323 -2.93 -4.65 22.50
CA HIS A 323 -3.38 -5.06 23.83
C HIS A 323 -2.73 -4.19 24.92
N ALA A 324 -1.40 -4.00 24.86
CA ALA A 324 -0.67 -3.12 25.77
C ALA A 324 -1.21 -1.68 25.72
N ALA A 325 -1.46 -1.13 24.53
CA ALA A 325 -1.99 0.21 24.37
C ALA A 325 -3.36 0.38 25.04
N LYS A 326 -4.27 -0.60 24.89
CA LYS A 326 -5.57 -0.58 25.57
C LYS A 326 -5.42 -0.61 27.09
N PHE A 327 -4.55 -1.46 27.64
CA PHE A 327 -4.32 -1.47 29.09
C PHE A 327 -3.74 -0.15 29.59
N ALA A 328 -2.80 0.45 28.85
CA ALA A 328 -2.24 1.76 29.15
C ALA A 328 -3.31 2.86 29.15
N GLU A 329 -4.22 2.86 28.17
CA GLU A 329 -5.34 3.80 28.09
C GLU A 329 -6.33 3.62 29.24
N LEU A 330 -6.69 2.38 29.58
CA LEU A 330 -7.57 2.09 30.71
C LEU A 330 -6.99 2.62 32.03
N LEU A 331 -5.69 2.38 32.27
CA LEU A 331 -4.98 2.83 33.47
C LEU A 331 -4.79 4.36 33.47
N GLY A 332 -4.42 4.94 32.33
CA GLY A 332 -4.11 6.37 32.20
C GLY A 332 -2.92 6.82 33.07
N GLU A 333 -1.99 5.91 33.34
CA GLU A 333 -0.78 6.13 34.16
C GLU A 333 0.42 6.57 33.32
N VAL A 334 0.53 6.02 32.10
CA VAL A 334 1.62 6.30 31.14
C VAL A 334 1.16 7.16 29.96
N VAL A 335 -0.12 7.53 29.91
CA VAL A 335 -0.75 8.32 28.86
C VAL A 335 -1.81 9.24 29.45
N THR A 336 -1.97 10.41 28.85
CA THR A 336 -2.98 11.41 29.21
C THR A 336 -3.90 11.72 28.02
N PRO A 337 -5.07 12.34 28.24
CA PRO A 337 -5.93 12.82 27.15
C PRO A 337 -5.34 13.96 26.30
N SER A 338 -4.15 14.49 26.65
CA SER A 338 -3.54 15.64 25.98
C SER A 338 -2.30 15.23 25.18
N THR A 339 -2.36 15.36 23.86
CA THR A 339 -1.22 15.13 22.96
C THR A 339 -0.01 15.98 23.34
N LYS A 340 -0.22 17.24 23.71
CA LYS A 340 0.86 18.13 24.17
C LYS A 340 1.55 17.55 25.40
N LYS A 341 0.77 17.13 26.41
CA LYS A 341 1.31 16.58 27.65
C LYS A 341 2.02 15.24 27.41
N ASN A 342 1.48 14.40 26.54
CA ASN A 342 2.12 13.13 26.18
C ASN A 342 3.47 13.35 25.48
N LEU A 343 3.57 14.36 24.59
CA LEU A 343 4.83 14.74 23.96
C LEU A 343 5.85 15.24 25.00
N GLU A 344 5.45 16.13 25.91
CA GLU A 344 6.31 16.60 27.01
C GLU A 344 6.85 15.41 27.84
N MET A 345 5.96 14.50 28.25
CA MET A 345 6.33 13.30 29.00
C MET A 345 7.32 12.41 28.23
N ARG A 346 7.15 12.24 26.91
CA ARG A 346 8.09 11.46 26.10
C ARG A 346 9.43 12.15 25.93
N VAL A 347 9.48 13.47 25.75
CA VAL A 347 10.76 14.21 25.67
C VAL A 347 11.59 14.01 26.95
N GLU A 348 10.96 14.13 28.12
CA GLU A 348 11.61 13.90 29.41
C GLU A 348 12.06 12.43 29.58
N ALA A 349 11.19 11.48 29.22
CA ALA A 349 11.50 10.06 29.31
C ALA A 349 12.68 9.65 28.41
N GLU A 350 12.72 10.14 27.16
CA GLU A 350 13.82 9.85 26.23
C GLU A 350 15.16 10.45 26.70
N ASN A 351 15.12 11.63 27.32
CA ASN A 351 16.32 12.24 27.89
C ASN A 351 16.91 11.37 29.02
N GLY A 352 16.05 10.88 29.92
CA GLY A 352 16.45 9.97 30.99
C GLY A 352 16.96 8.62 30.46
N ALA A 353 16.25 8.03 29.48
CA ALA A 353 16.63 6.76 28.86
C ALA A 353 17.98 6.85 28.13
N THR A 354 18.24 7.97 27.45
CA THR A 354 19.54 8.25 26.80
C THR A 354 20.67 8.20 27.83
N ALA A 355 20.52 8.89 28.96
CA ALA A 355 21.53 8.93 30.01
C ALA A 355 21.76 7.53 30.61
N GLY A 356 20.69 6.80 30.96
CA GLY A 356 20.78 5.46 31.53
C GLY A 356 21.47 4.46 30.59
N LYS A 357 21.12 4.46 29.30
CA LYS A 357 21.75 3.59 28.29
C LYS A 357 23.21 3.97 28.05
N PHE A 358 23.55 5.25 28.07
CA PHE A 358 24.92 5.71 27.91
C PHE A 358 25.82 5.23 29.07
N GLU A 359 25.36 5.34 30.32
CA GLU A 359 26.09 4.82 31.48
C GLU A 359 26.26 3.30 31.43
N LEU A 360 25.21 2.56 31.01
CA LEU A 360 25.30 1.12 30.82
C LEU A 360 26.31 0.73 29.73
N ALA A 361 26.31 1.43 28.60
CA ALA A 361 27.29 1.21 27.54
C ALA A 361 28.71 1.47 28.04
N LYS A 362 28.93 2.57 28.79
CA LYS A 362 30.22 2.90 29.38
C LYS A 362 30.72 1.80 30.32
N LEU A 363 29.86 1.29 31.20
CA LEU A 363 30.19 0.16 32.08
C LEU A 363 30.55 -1.10 31.26
N ALA A 364 29.79 -1.41 30.20
CA ALA A 364 30.11 -2.53 29.32
C ALA A 364 31.49 -2.37 28.66
N LYS A 365 31.87 -1.14 28.29
CA LYS A 365 33.20 -0.84 27.73
C LYS A 365 34.31 -1.02 28.77
N GLU A 366 34.10 -0.55 29.99
CA GLU A 366 35.05 -0.72 31.11
C GLU A 366 35.29 -2.20 31.44
N LEU A 367 34.27 -3.05 31.27
CA LEU A 367 34.35 -4.50 31.46
C LEU A 367 34.84 -5.28 30.23
N GLY A 368 35.15 -4.60 29.11
CA GLY A 368 35.61 -5.22 27.87
C GLY A 368 34.54 -6.01 27.10
N LEU A 369 33.26 -5.68 27.30
CA LEU A 369 32.11 -6.34 26.66
C LEU A 369 31.70 -5.57 25.39
N ASP A 370 32.56 -5.57 24.37
CA ASP A 370 32.42 -4.71 23.19
C ASP A 370 31.10 -4.87 22.44
N ALA A 371 30.61 -6.10 22.22
CA ALA A 371 29.34 -6.32 21.53
C ALA A 371 28.12 -5.72 22.27
N ILE A 372 28.17 -5.72 23.61
CA ILE A 372 27.13 -5.14 24.45
C ILE A 372 27.25 -3.61 24.42
N HIS A 373 28.47 -3.09 24.59
CA HIS A 373 28.74 -1.66 24.45
C HIS A 373 28.20 -1.13 23.13
N ASP A 374 28.60 -1.72 22.00
CA ASP A 374 28.26 -1.20 20.67
C ASP A 374 26.74 -1.20 20.47
N THR A 375 26.06 -2.29 20.85
CA THR A 375 24.60 -2.39 20.73
C THR A 375 23.88 -1.36 21.61
N VAL A 376 24.24 -1.26 22.89
CA VAL A 376 23.57 -0.36 23.84
C VAL A 376 23.89 1.11 23.54
N HIS A 377 25.10 1.38 23.05
CA HIS A 377 25.52 2.72 22.65
C HIS A 377 24.75 3.22 21.43
N GLU A 378 24.51 2.36 20.43
CA GLU A 378 23.61 2.71 19.32
C GLU A 378 22.17 2.94 19.81
N MET A 379 21.66 2.12 20.73
CA MET A 379 20.35 2.37 21.35
C MET A 379 20.29 3.70 22.11
N ALA A 380 21.38 4.16 22.73
CA ALA A 380 21.44 5.47 23.38
C ALA A 380 21.34 6.61 22.36
N LYS A 381 21.94 6.46 21.17
CA LYS A 381 21.77 7.42 20.07
C LYS A 381 20.34 7.44 19.53
N ASP A 382 19.69 6.27 19.48
CA ASP A 382 18.29 6.18 19.10
C ASP A 382 17.37 6.96 20.04
N GLU A 383 17.55 6.82 21.37
CA GLU A 383 16.74 7.60 22.32
C GLU A 383 17.02 9.11 22.21
N ALA A 384 18.26 9.52 21.97
CA ALA A 384 18.58 10.92 21.73
C ALA A 384 17.85 11.45 20.47
N ARG A 385 17.80 10.64 19.40
CA ARG A 385 17.08 10.95 18.15
C ARG A 385 15.56 11.00 18.39
N HIS A 386 14.99 10.05 19.12
CA HIS A 386 13.58 10.03 19.50
C HIS A 386 13.21 11.29 20.30
N GLY A 387 13.99 11.61 21.34
CA GLY A 387 13.80 12.81 22.15
C GLY A 387 13.85 14.10 21.33
N LYS A 388 14.82 14.21 20.40
CA LYS A 388 14.91 15.37 19.49
C LYS A 388 13.72 15.46 18.52
N ALA A 389 13.24 14.33 18.02
CA ALA A 389 12.06 14.28 17.17
C ALA A 389 10.81 14.72 17.93
N PHE A 390 10.58 14.21 19.15
CA PHE A 390 9.45 14.61 20.00
C PHE A 390 9.54 16.09 20.41
N GLU A 391 10.73 16.58 20.75
CA GLU A 391 10.96 18.00 21.06
C GLU A 391 10.63 18.89 19.85
N GLY A 392 11.05 18.46 18.65
CA GLY A 392 10.74 19.15 17.39
C GLY A 392 9.24 19.19 17.10
N LEU A 393 8.52 18.08 17.29
CA LEU A 393 7.06 18.01 17.13
C LEU A 393 6.33 18.87 18.16
N LEU A 394 6.74 18.81 19.42
CA LEU A 394 6.19 19.65 20.48
C LEU A 394 6.33 21.13 20.11
N LYS A 395 7.53 21.53 19.65
CA LYS A 395 7.78 22.90 19.24
C LYS A 395 6.94 23.31 18.03
N ARG A 396 6.87 22.46 17.00
CA ARG A 396 6.16 22.76 15.75
C ARG A 396 4.66 22.98 15.94
N TYR A 397 4.03 22.23 16.85
CA TYR A 397 2.56 22.23 16.99
C TYR A 397 2.06 22.95 18.25
N PHE A 398 2.91 23.21 19.24
CA PHE A 398 2.48 23.70 20.56
C PHE A 398 3.34 24.82 21.18
N SER A 399 4.31 25.39 20.43
CA SER A 399 4.94 26.67 20.82
C SER A 399 4.05 27.82 20.39
N GLU A 400 3.86 28.81 21.27
CA GLU A 400 3.28 30.12 20.91
C GLU A 400 4.24 30.95 20.08
#